data_AF-A0A8D8FXW5-F1
#
_entry.id   AF-A0A8D8FXW5-F1
#
_cell.length_a   1.000
_cell.length_b   1.000
_cell.length_c   1.000
_cell.angle_alpha   90.00
_cell.angle_beta   90.00
_cell.angle_gamma   90.00
#
_symmetry.space_group_name_H-M   'P 1'
#
loop_
_entity.id
_entity.type
_entity.pdbx_description
1 polymer ?
#
loop_
_entity_poly.entity_id
_entity_poly.type
_entity_poly.pdbx_seq_one_letter_code
_entity_poly.pdbx_strand_id
1 'polypeptide(L)'
;MIPRSTARSRWLVVVTLLHLLDGGAWCKRVRGNDPADETVLIVVSYDAFRTEYLRRGSASYMAELGHNGTWAEYLRNVFPTKTFPNHHSIATGVFPNQHGVMANGLYDHGRGKINYSYELFHFNEELVPIW
;
A
#
# COMPACT_ATOMS: atom_id res chain seq x y z
N MET A 1 16.38 63.91 19.71
CA MET A 1 16.34 64.39 21.11
C MET A 1 15.81 63.24 21.96
N ILE A 2 16.66 62.64 22.80
CA ILE A 2 16.33 61.58 23.78
C ILE A 2 16.25 62.25 25.17
N PRO A 3 15.27 61.88 26.02
CA PRO A 3 15.56 61.12 27.25
C PRO A 3 14.56 59.95 27.41
N ARG A 4 14.93 58.66 27.58
CA ARG A 4 15.41 57.95 28.82
C ARG A 4 14.75 58.52 30.10
N SER A 5 14.08 57.79 30.98
CA SER A 5 14.36 56.47 31.53
C SER A 5 13.24 56.00 32.50
N THR A 6 13.31 54.70 32.87
CA THR A 6 12.93 54.09 34.19
C THR A 6 11.45 54.10 34.60
N ALA A 7 10.81 52.99 35.02
CA ALA A 7 11.32 51.95 35.90
C ALA A 7 10.65 50.58 35.66
N ARG A 8 11.43 49.53 35.93
CA ARG A 8 11.10 48.11 35.91
C ARG A 8 10.57 47.67 37.28
N SER A 9 9.53 46.83 37.33
CA SER A 9 9.29 45.84 38.40
C SER A 9 8.91 44.53 37.70
N ARG A 10 9.78 43.51 37.57
CA ARG A 10 10.38 42.61 38.56
C ARG A 10 9.35 41.96 39.49
N TRP A 11 8.80 40.83 39.06
CA TRP A 11 8.52 39.69 39.93
C TRP A 11 9.09 38.42 39.27
N LEU A 12 10.30 38.07 39.70
CA LEU A 12 10.85 36.72 39.60
C LEU A 12 10.42 36.02 40.89
N VAL A 13 9.63 34.95 40.78
CA VAL A 13 9.47 33.98 41.87
C VAL A 13 10.22 32.73 41.44
N VAL A 14 11.44 32.60 41.98
CA VAL A 14 12.22 31.36 41.99
C VAL A 14 11.81 30.61 43.25
N VAL A 15 11.24 29.41 43.11
CA VAL A 15 11.13 28.45 44.21
C VAL A 15 12.00 27.25 43.86
N THR A 16 12.97 27.01 44.74
CA THR A 16 14.04 26.03 44.63
C THR A 16 13.58 24.61 44.97
N LEU A 17 14.19 23.66 44.24
CA LEU A 17 14.29 22.21 44.45
C LEU A 17 14.38 21.73 45.92
N LEU A 18 13.71 20.60 46.23
CA LEU A 18 14.33 19.28 46.50
C LEU A 18 13.48 18.46 47.50
N HIS A 19 12.80 17.41 47.03
CA HIS A 19 12.69 16.14 47.74
C HIS A 19 12.66 14.99 46.72
N LEU A 20 13.75 14.21 46.76
CA LEU A 20 13.83 12.84 46.26
C LEU A 20 12.86 11.95 47.04
N LEU A 21 12.53 10.81 46.44
CA LEU A 21 11.72 9.69 46.96
C LEU A 21 10.21 9.79 46.71
N ASP A 22 9.83 9.66 45.44
CA ASP A 22 8.69 8.81 45.11
C ASP A 22 9.07 7.92 43.93
N GLY A 23 9.18 6.62 44.21
CA GLY A 23 9.47 5.55 43.28
C GLY A 23 8.32 5.29 42.31
N GLY A 24 7.94 6.30 41.53
CA GLY A 24 7.12 6.12 40.36
C GLY A 24 7.98 5.51 39.26
N ALA A 25 7.88 4.18 39.10
CA ALA A 25 8.35 3.49 37.92
C ALA A 25 8.00 4.34 36.70
N TRP A 26 9.04 4.91 36.07
CA TRP A 26 8.97 5.39 34.71
C TRP A 26 8.59 4.16 33.90
N CYS A 27 7.28 3.94 33.74
CA CYS A 27 6.77 3.06 32.71
C CYS A 27 7.19 3.75 31.42
N LYS A 28 8.41 3.45 30.97
CA LYS A 28 8.74 3.52 29.56
C LYS A 28 7.65 2.70 28.92
N ARG A 29 6.68 3.36 28.29
CA ARG A 29 5.88 2.71 27.27
C ARG A 29 6.89 2.33 26.19
N VAL A 30 7.46 1.13 26.32
CA VAL A 30 7.99 0.40 25.19
C VAL A 30 6.79 0.35 24.26
N ARG A 31 6.82 1.11 23.16
CA ARG A 31 5.92 0.90 22.04
C ARG A 31 6.32 -0.46 21.46
N GLY A 32 5.93 -1.52 22.16
CA GLY A 32 5.81 -2.83 21.59
C GLY A 32 4.66 -2.75 20.62
N ASN A 33 4.94 -3.16 19.40
CA ASN A 33 4.04 -3.35 18.27
C ASN A 33 2.57 -3.55 18.71
N ASP A 34 1.80 -2.45 18.76
CA ASP A 34 0.35 -2.55 18.92
C ASP A 34 -0.15 -3.10 17.58
N PRO A 35 -0.98 -4.15 17.50
CA PRO A 35 -1.52 -4.63 16.23
C PRO A 35 -2.34 -3.56 15.47
N ALA A 36 -2.66 -2.44 16.14
CA ALA A 36 -3.23 -1.24 15.54
C ALA A 36 -2.22 -0.30 14.84
N ASP A 37 -0.91 -0.54 14.97
CA ASP A 37 0.19 0.25 14.39
C ASP A 37 0.84 -0.44 13.17
N GLU A 38 0.39 -1.65 12.82
CA GLU A 38 0.84 -2.33 11.60
C GLU A 38 0.05 -1.83 10.39
N THR A 39 0.77 -1.29 9.40
CA THR A 39 0.16 -0.91 8.12
C THR A 39 -0.16 -2.17 7.32
N VAL A 40 -1.44 -2.48 7.15
CA VAL A 40 -1.90 -3.62 6.36
C VAL A 40 -1.95 -3.27 4.88
N LEU A 41 -1.32 -4.09 4.04
CA LEU A 41 -1.44 -3.99 2.58
C LEU A 41 -2.68 -4.75 2.10
N ILE A 42 -3.59 -4.04 1.43
CA ILE A 42 -4.74 -4.62 0.76
C ILE A 42 -4.59 -4.37 -0.74
N VAL A 43 -4.48 -5.45 -1.52
CA VAL A 43 -4.43 -5.39 -2.99
C VAL A 43 -5.81 -5.72 -3.55
N VAL A 44 -6.44 -4.74 -4.21
CA VAL A 44 -7.76 -4.89 -4.84
C VAL A 44 -7.59 -4.77 -6.35
N SER A 45 -7.94 -5.84 -7.09
CA SER A 45 -7.96 -5.84 -8.55
C SER A 45 -9.40 -5.85 -9.07
N TYR A 46 -9.74 -4.88 -9.92
CA TYR A 46 -11.00 -4.87 -10.66
C TYR A 46 -10.73 -5.35 -12.09
N ASP A 47 -11.21 -6.54 -12.43
CA ASP A 47 -11.00 -7.10 -13.77
C ASP A 47 -11.67 -6.24 -14.85
N ALA A 48 -10.99 -6.08 -15.98
CA ALA A 48 -11.39 -5.26 -17.12
C ALA A 48 -11.74 -3.78 -16.79
N PHE A 49 -11.22 -3.23 -15.67
CA PHE A 49 -11.45 -1.84 -15.31
C PHE A 49 -10.56 -0.89 -16.13
N ARG A 50 -11.16 -0.21 -17.11
CA ARG A 50 -10.48 0.75 -17.96
C ARG A 50 -10.49 2.15 -17.32
N THR A 51 -9.38 2.88 -17.39
CA THR A 51 -9.26 4.27 -16.88
C THR A 51 -10.39 5.19 -17.35
N GLU A 52 -10.90 4.96 -18.56
CA GLU A 52 -12.01 5.74 -19.13
C GLU A 52 -13.28 5.72 -18.26
N TYR A 53 -13.49 4.69 -17.43
CA TYR A 53 -14.61 4.65 -16.49
C TYR A 53 -14.51 5.71 -15.39
N LEU A 54 -13.29 6.08 -14.98
CA LEU A 54 -13.06 7.19 -14.05
C LEU A 54 -13.36 8.54 -14.74
N ARG A 55 -12.90 8.70 -15.99
CA ARG A 55 -13.11 9.95 -16.77
C ARG A 55 -14.58 10.24 -17.06
N ARG A 56 -15.40 9.19 -17.21
CA ARG A 56 -16.85 9.30 -17.43
C ARG A 56 -17.66 9.50 -16.15
N GLY A 57 -17.02 9.49 -14.98
CA GLY A 57 -17.71 9.61 -13.69
C GLY A 57 -18.50 8.36 -13.29
N SER A 58 -18.23 7.20 -13.90
CA SER A 58 -18.95 5.95 -13.60
C SER A 58 -18.48 5.25 -12.32
N ALA A 59 -17.40 5.73 -11.69
CA ALA A 59 -16.82 5.18 -10.48
C ALA A 59 -16.42 6.30 -9.49
N SER A 60 -17.42 6.94 -8.88
CA SER A 60 -17.25 8.11 -8.00
C SER A 60 -16.33 7.85 -6.80
N TYR A 61 -16.52 6.75 -6.08
CA TYR A 61 -15.68 6.40 -4.93
C TYR A 61 -14.22 6.12 -5.32
N MET A 62 -14.00 5.52 -6.48
CA MET A 62 -12.63 5.27 -6.99
C MET A 62 -11.95 6.58 -7.41
N ALA A 63 -12.72 7.53 -7.95
CA ALA A 63 -12.22 8.87 -8.25
C ALA A 63 -11.84 9.63 -6.97
N GLU A 64 -12.65 9.51 -5.92
CA GLU A 64 -12.34 10.09 -4.60
C GLU A 64 -11.09 9.47 -3.98
N LEU A 65 -10.93 8.14 -4.05
CA LEU A 65 -9.70 7.45 -3.63
C LEU A 65 -8.46 7.94 -4.38
N GLY A 66 -8.58 8.15 -5.70
CA GLY A 66 -7.50 8.71 -6.51
C GLY A 66 -7.18 10.17 -6.17
N HIS A 67 -8.19 10.97 -5.80
CA HIS A 67 -8.02 12.37 -5.39
C HIS A 67 -7.34 12.50 -4.02
N ASN A 68 -7.73 11.65 -3.07
CA ASN A 68 -7.19 11.64 -1.70
C ASN A 68 -5.88 10.84 -1.57
N GLY A 69 -5.48 10.13 -2.63
CA GLY A 69 -4.31 9.26 -2.66
C GLY A 69 -3.37 9.57 -3.82
N THR A 70 -2.69 8.53 -4.30
CA THR A 70 -1.84 8.59 -5.50
C THR A 70 -2.49 7.79 -6.62
N TRP A 71 -2.45 8.31 -7.84
CA TRP A 71 -3.00 7.65 -9.01
C TRP A 71 -2.07 7.81 -10.23
N ALA A 72 -2.23 6.92 -11.22
CA ALA A 72 -1.49 6.94 -12.48
C ALA A 72 -2.46 7.12 -13.65
N GLU A 73 -2.00 7.73 -14.76
CA GLU A 73 -2.87 7.99 -15.92
C GLU A 73 -3.50 6.72 -16.48
N TYR A 74 -2.74 5.63 -16.55
CA TYR A 74 -3.22 4.31 -16.93
C TYR A 74 -2.24 3.23 -16.48
N LEU A 75 -2.74 1.99 -16.39
CA LEU A 75 -1.90 0.80 -16.22
C LEU A 75 -1.66 0.16 -17.59
N ARG A 76 -0.38 -0.06 -17.95
CA ARG A 76 -0.01 -0.75 -19.18
C ARG A 76 0.01 -2.26 -18.93
N ASN A 77 -0.94 -2.96 -19.52
CA ASN A 77 -1.05 -4.41 -19.47
C ASN A 77 0.10 -5.11 -20.19
N VAL A 78 0.39 -6.35 -19.77
CA VAL A 78 1.22 -7.28 -20.53
C VAL A 78 0.42 -7.87 -21.70
N PHE A 79 1.13 -8.33 -22.73
CA PHE A 79 0.50 -9.07 -23.82
C PHE A 79 0.51 -10.58 -23.50
N PRO A 80 -0.61 -11.30 -23.70
CA PRO A 80 -1.90 -10.81 -24.16
C PRO A 80 -2.71 -10.11 -23.05
N THR A 81 -3.56 -9.15 -23.43
CA THR A 81 -4.45 -8.42 -22.49
C THR A 81 -5.63 -9.30 -22.03
N LYS A 82 -5.31 -10.34 -21.27
CA LYS A 82 -6.22 -11.33 -20.71
C LYS A 82 -6.08 -11.35 -19.19
N THR A 83 -7.15 -11.73 -18.51
CA THR A 83 -7.26 -11.77 -17.04
C THR A 83 -6.07 -12.47 -16.40
N PHE A 84 -5.84 -13.75 -16.69
CA PHE A 84 -4.80 -14.52 -15.98
C PHE A 84 -3.38 -14.07 -16.26
N PRO A 85 -2.95 -13.88 -17.52
CA PRO A 85 -1.62 -13.36 -17.79
C PRO A 85 -1.34 -12.06 -17.06
N ASN A 86 -2.30 -11.11 -17.04
CA ASN A 86 -2.10 -9.82 -16.40
C ASN A 86 -2.11 -9.89 -14.87
N HIS A 87 -3.05 -10.62 -14.27
CA HIS A 87 -3.09 -10.73 -12.81
C HIS A 87 -1.84 -11.42 -12.26
N HIS A 88 -1.33 -12.43 -12.98
CA HIS A 88 -0.12 -13.13 -12.56
C HIS A 88 1.13 -12.25 -12.73
N SER A 89 1.22 -11.46 -13.82
CA SER A 89 2.30 -10.49 -13.98
C SER A 89 2.25 -9.37 -12.93
N ILE A 90 1.07 -8.90 -12.52
CA ILE A 90 0.93 -7.92 -11.43
C ILE A 90 1.41 -8.51 -10.11
N ALA A 91 1.08 -9.76 -9.83
CA ALA A 91 1.47 -10.45 -8.60
C ALA A 91 2.97 -10.74 -8.53
N THR A 92 3.57 -11.21 -9.61
CA THR A 92 4.95 -11.72 -9.61
C THR A 92 5.97 -10.71 -10.13
N GLY A 93 5.53 -9.65 -10.80
CA GLY A 93 6.42 -8.67 -11.43
C GLY A 93 7.16 -9.16 -12.68
N VAL A 94 6.88 -10.37 -13.16
CA VAL A 94 7.53 -10.95 -14.36
C VAL A 94 6.55 -11.11 -15.52
N PHE A 95 7.08 -11.31 -16.74
CA PHE A 95 6.25 -11.40 -17.95
C PHE A 95 5.63 -12.80 -18.16
N PRO A 96 4.57 -12.93 -18.98
CA PRO A 96 3.92 -14.22 -19.26
C PRO A 96 4.83 -15.33 -19.74
N ASN A 97 5.84 -15.01 -20.55
CA ASN A 97 6.83 -15.99 -21.02
C ASN A 97 7.75 -16.52 -19.90
N GLN A 98 7.83 -15.82 -18.76
CA GLN A 98 8.64 -16.21 -17.61
C GLN A 98 7.79 -16.97 -16.58
N HIS A 99 6.61 -16.46 -16.23
CA HIS A 99 5.73 -17.13 -15.26
C HIS A 99 4.84 -18.23 -15.88
N GLY A 100 4.88 -18.43 -17.20
CA GLY A 100 4.24 -19.56 -17.90
C GLY A 100 2.72 -19.44 -18.12
N VAL A 101 2.04 -18.47 -17.50
CA VAL A 101 0.60 -18.25 -17.65
C VAL A 101 0.32 -17.38 -18.88
N MET A 102 0.20 -18.02 -20.05
CA MET A 102 0.12 -17.35 -21.35
C MET A 102 -1.29 -16.97 -21.81
N ALA A 103 -2.33 -17.62 -21.28
CA ALA A 103 -3.72 -17.41 -21.69
C ALA A 103 -4.70 -17.76 -20.58
N ASN A 104 -5.99 -17.42 -20.75
CA ASN A 104 -7.05 -17.84 -19.82
C ASN A 104 -7.48 -19.31 -20.01
N GLY A 105 -7.06 -19.91 -21.12
CA GLY A 105 -7.35 -21.29 -21.48
C GLY A 105 -6.46 -21.67 -22.65
N LEU A 106 -6.02 -22.92 -22.67
CA LEU A 106 -5.09 -23.45 -23.65
C LEU A 106 -5.59 -24.78 -24.19
N TYR A 107 -5.24 -25.08 -25.43
CA TYR A 107 -5.51 -26.37 -26.04
C TYR A 107 -4.19 -27.10 -26.19
N ASP A 108 -4.07 -28.23 -25.52
CA ASP A 108 -2.94 -29.15 -25.60
C ASP A 108 -3.37 -30.36 -26.43
N HIS A 109 -2.57 -30.76 -27.42
CA HIS A 109 -2.95 -31.85 -28.33
C HIS A 109 -3.11 -33.20 -27.61
N GLY A 110 -2.40 -33.44 -26.51
CA GLY A 110 -2.49 -34.68 -25.73
C GLY A 110 -3.51 -34.62 -24.60
N ARG A 111 -3.75 -33.44 -24.03
CA ARG A 111 -4.62 -33.25 -22.86
C ARG A 111 -5.97 -32.59 -23.19
N GLY A 112 -6.14 -32.12 -24.42
CA GLY A 112 -7.33 -31.39 -24.86
C GLY A 112 -7.37 -29.95 -24.31
N LYS A 113 -8.59 -29.44 -24.10
CA LYS A 113 -8.80 -28.07 -23.63
C LYS A 113 -8.58 -27.98 -22.12
N ILE A 114 -7.54 -27.25 -21.73
CA ILE A 114 -7.20 -26.94 -20.34
C ILE A 114 -7.79 -25.56 -20.00
N ASN A 115 -8.64 -25.52 -18.98
CA ASN A 115 -9.25 -24.30 -18.45
C ASN A 115 -9.11 -24.31 -16.93
N TYR A 116 -8.97 -23.12 -16.32
CA TYR A 116 -9.13 -22.89 -14.87
C TYR A 116 -8.67 -24.06 -13.96
N SER A 117 -7.47 -24.58 -14.19
CA SER A 117 -6.93 -25.75 -13.47
C SER A 117 -5.51 -25.49 -13.00
N TYR A 118 -5.05 -26.30 -12.05
CA TYR A 118 -3.66 -26.27 -11.57
C TYR A 118 -2.64 -26.43 -12.72
N GLU A 119 -3.01 -27.16 -13.76
CA GLU A 119 -2.16 -27.34 -14.96
C GLU A 119 -1.97 -26.03 -15.74
N LEU A 120 -2.85 -25.06 -15.54
CA LEU A 120 -2.71 -23.71 -16.09
C LEU A 120 -2.04 -22.76 -15.09
N PHE A 121 -2.14 -23.04 -13.80
CA PHE A 121 -1.57 -22.27 -12.68
C PHE A 121 -0.52 -23.09 -11.94
N HIS A 122 0.68 -23.15 -12.50
CA HIS A 122 1.80 -23.76 -11.80
C HIS A 122 2.40 -22.74 -10.84
N PHE A 123 2.21 -22.97 -9.54
CA PHE A 123 2.99 -22.29 -8.52
C PHE A 123 4.39 -22.90 -8.50
N ASN A 124 5.41 -22.08 -8.73
CA ASN A 124 6.81 -22.42 -8.54
C ASN A 124 7.31 -21.60 -7.35
N GLU A 125 8.19 -22.16 -6.52
CA GLU A 125 8.84 -21.42 -5.42
C GLU A 125 9.65 -20.21 -5.91
N GLU A 126 10.01 -20.19 -7.20
CA GLU A 126 10.63 -19.04 -7.86
C GLU A 126 9.63 -17.93 -8.25
N LEU A 127 8.32 -18.20 -8.22
CA LEU A 127 7.23 -17.30 -8.62
C LEU A 127 6.41 -16.84 -7.41
N VAL A 128 7.09 -16.17 -6.47
CA VAL A 128 6.47 -15.63 -5.25
C VAL A 128 5.80 -14.28 -5.55
N PRO A 129 4.57 -14.02 -5.07
CA PRO A 129 4.00 -12.69 -5.12
C PRO A 129 4.90 -11.64 -4.46
N ILE A 130 4.94 -10.43 -5.01
CA ILE A 130 5.77 -9.32 -4.50
C ILE A 130 5.23 -8.69 -3.21
N TRP A 131 4.08 -9.17 -2.72
CA TRP A 131 3.38 -8.72 -1.53
C TRP A 131 3.14 -9.87 -0.56
#